data_AF-A0A8H4J739-F1
#
_entry.id   AF-A0A8H4J739-F1
#
_cell.length_a   1.000
_cell.length_b   1.000
_cell.length_c   1.000
_cell.angle_alpha   90.00
_cell.angle_beta   90.00
_cell.angle_gamma   90.00
#
_symmetry.space_group_name_H-M   'P 1'
#
loop_
_entity.id
_entity.type
_entity.pdbx_description
1 polymer ?
#
loop_
_entity_poly.entity_id
_entity_poly.type
_entity_poly.pdbx_seq_one_letter_code
_entity_poly.pdbx_strand_id
1 'polypeptide(L)'
;MTPPTDPPSSPSRACHACQTPESALPRPLSRCSKCHTALYCNRTCQRAHWKTHKQACNKHASAHHPFRLNTTTPATLPALLLRAYLLRLSDEHHLRPFDPPPPDTVLSRTGGGGGSPLRDYQRFLDRAEAAVPRVLPAWWSGRARALCEDVARYGAPADAHTGRIGAVAVAGVFEGGRVVIEKDCGIEDEEVLRELRALGVAICGTDVVRGVGKKDCS
;
A
#
# COMPACT_ATOMS: atom_id res chain seq x y z
N MET A 1 34.50 22.31 40.49
CA MET A 1 33.97 20.93 40.39
C MET A 1 32.46 21.05 40.19
N THR A 2 32.01 21.09 38.94
CA THR A 2 30.58 21.11 38.60
C THR A 2 30.10 19.67 38.35
N PRO A 3 28.86 19.32 38.75
CA PRO A 3 28.32 17.98 38.55
C PRO A 3 28.03 17.72 37.05
N PRO A 4 28.07 16.46 36.58
CA PRO A 4 27.63 16.12 35.23
C PRO A 4 26.10 16.18 35.17
N THR A 5 25.59 17.04 34.30
CA THR A 5 24.17 17.11 33.92
C THR A 5 23.92 16.07 32.83
N ASP A 6 23.29 14.95 33.16
CA ASP A 6 22.84 13.97 32.16
C ASP A 6 21.79 14.62 31.22
N PRO A 7 21.84 14.34 29.90
CA PRO A 7 20.82 14.79 28.95
C PRO A 7 19.48 14.06 29.18
N PRO A 8 18.33 14.66 28.79
CA PRO A 8 17.02 14.09 29.03
C PRO A 8 16.86 12.74 28.33
N SER A 9 16.73 11.70 29.15
CA SER A 9 16.38 10.33 28.78
C SER A 9 15.20 10.28 27.79
N SER A 10 15.35 9.45 26.75
CA SER A 10 14.39 9.21 25.68
C SER A 10 12.98 8.95 26.23
N PRO A 11 11.90 9.31 25.52
CA PRO A 11 10.54 9.09 26.01
C PRO A 11 10.33 7.61 26.33
N SER A 12 10.12 7.31 27.60
CA SER A 12 10.00 5.95 28.11
C SER A 12 8.79 5.28 27.47
N ARG A 13 9.05 4.23 26.68
CA ARG A 13 8.00 3.41 26.08
C ARG A 13 7.25 2.70 27.21
N ALA A 14 5.98 3.05 27.41
CA ALA A 14 5.16 2.51 28.50
C ALA A 14 3.78 2.05 28.00
N CYS A 15 3.17 1.15 28.77
CA CYS A 15 1.80 0.70 28.52
C CYS A 15 0.82 1.85 28.70
N HIS A 16 0.03 2.18 27.69
CA HIS A 16 -0.92 3.30 27.77
C HIS A 16 -2.09 3.05 28.74
N ALA A 17 -2.29 1.80 29.19
CA ALA A 17 -3.37 1.46 30.13
C ALA A 17 -2.91 1.43 31.59
N CYS A 18 -1.79 0.76 31.88
CA CYS A 18 -1.29 0.55 33.25
C CYS A 18 -0.01 1.35 33.56
N GLN A 19 0.50 2.12 32.59
CA GLN A 19 1.68 2.97 32.69
C GLN A 19 2.98 2.23 33.07
N THR A 20 2.97 0.89 33.08
CA THR A 20 4.19 0.09 33.29
C THR A 20 5.18 0.34 32.16
N PRO A 21 6.42 0.76 32.46
CA PRO A 21 7.45 0.96 31.45
C PRO A 21 7.86 -0.38 30.84
N GLU A 22 8.26 -0.36 29.57
CA GLU A 22 8.68 -1.56 28.85
C GLU A 22 9.89 -2.26 29.50
N SER A 23 10.77 -1.49 30.14
CA SER A 23 11.92 -2.01 30.89
C SER A 23 11.54 -2.87 32.10
N ALA A 24 10.32 -2.71 32.63
CA ALA A 24 9.81 -3.48 33.76
C ALA A 24 8.93 -4.66 33.32
N LEU A 25 8.81 -4.93 32.02
CA LEU A 25 7.98 -6.00 31.49
C LEU A 25 8.83 -7.19 31.02
N PRO A 26 8.38 -8.44 31.22
CA PRO A 26 9.07 -9.63 30.74
C PRO A 26 9.01 -9.80 29.21
N ARG A 27 8.21 -8.98 28.52
CA ARG A 27 8.05 -8.99 27.07
C ARG A 27 7.90 -7.56 26.53
N PRO A 28 8.31 -7.32 25.27
CA PRO A 28 8.14 -6.01 24.65
C PRO A 28 6.66 -5.63 24.53
N LEU A 29 6.42 -4.31 24.51
CA LEU A 29 5.07 -3.78 24.37
C LEU A 29 4.53 -4.07 22.96
N SER A 30 3.28 -4.52 22.90
CA SER A 30 2.55 -4.73 21.65
C SER A 30 1.89 -3.43 21.20
N ARG A 31 2.00 -3.11 19.92
CA ARG A 31 1.30 -1.96 19.31
C ARG A 31 -0.17 -2.29 19.05
N CYS A 32 -1.03 -1.29 19.12
CA CYS A 32 -2.41 -1.41 18.67
C CYS A 32 -2.45 -1.85 17.20
N SER A 33 -3.10 -2.97 16.88
CA SER A 33 -3.18 -3.52 15.51
C SER A 33 -3.93 -2.64 14.52
N LYS A 34 -4.66 -1.63 15.00
CA LYS A 34 -5.43 -0.71 14.14
C LYS A 34 -4.66 0.57 13.82
N CYS A 35 -4.06 1.20 14.82
CA CYS A 35 -3.41 2.50 14.65
C CYS A 35 -1.89 2.48 14.84
N HIS A 36 -1.30 1.39 15.34
CA HIS A 36 0.14 1.22 15.60
C HIS A 36 0.82 2.24 16.53
N THR A 37 0.08 3.26 17.01
CA THR A 37 0.59 4.35 17.86
C THR A 37 0.59 4.00 19.34
N ALA A 38 -0.48 3.40 19.86
CA ALA A 38 -0.59 3.06 21.28
C ALA A 38 0.07 1.72 21.61
N LEU A 39 0.71 1.65 22.78
CA LEU A 39 1.47 0.49 23.26
C LEU A 39 0.79 -0.18 24.47
N TYR A 40 0.77 -1.51 24.49
CA TYR A 40 0.14 -2.31 25.54
C TYR A 40 0.97 -3.54 25.91
N CYS A 41 1.00 -3.89 27.20
CA CYS A 41 1.68 -5.11 27.66
C CYS A 41 0.88 -6.39 27.36
N ASN A 42 -0.44 -6.26 27.15
CA ASN A 42 -1.36 -7.35 26.81
C ASN A 42 -2.69 -6.83 26.26
N ARG A 43 -3.49 -7.78 25.75
CA ARG A 43 -4.83 -7.50 25.19
C ARG A 43 -5.84 -7.01 26.24
N THR A 44 -5.66 -7.38 27.50
CA THR A 44 -6.50 -6.90 28.62
C THR A 44 -6.35 -5.39 28.81
N CYS A 45 -5.10 -4.90 28.83
CA CYS A 45 -4.77 -3.48 28.88
C CYS A 45 -5.31 -2.72 27.66
N GLN A 46 -5.20 -3.29 26.46
CA GLN A 46 -5.78 -2.70 25.26
C GLN A 46 -7.30 -2.55 25.38
N ARG A 47 -8.02 -3.58 25.86
CA ARG A 47 -9.48 -3.55 26.04
C ARG A 47 -9.90 -2.55 27.12
N ALA A 48 -9.16 -2.48 28.22
CA ALA A 48 -9.42 -1.53 29.30
C ALA A 48 -9.27 -0.08 28.82
N HIS A 49 -8.21 0.23 28.07
CA HIS A 49 -7.97 1.55 27.50
C HIS A 49 -8.87 1.88 26.30
N TRP A 50 -9.65 0.93 25.77
CA TRP A 50 -10.39 1.12 24.52
C TRP A 50 -11.37 2.30 24.56
N LYS A 51 -12.07 2.52 25.68
CA LYS A 51 -13.08 3.58 25.80
C LYS A 51 -12.49 4.98 25.52
N THR A 52 -11.30 5.26 26.05
CA THR A 52 -10.60 6.53 25.84
C THR A 52 -9.76 6.52 24.56
N HIS A 53 -9.21 5.35 24.18
CA HIS A 53 -8.39 5.21 22.97
C HIS A 53 -9.18 5.30 21.67
N LYS A 54 -10.43 4.82 21.62
CA LYS A 54 -11.20 4.58 20.37
C LYS A 54 -11.18 5.77 19.40
N GLN A 55 -11.43 6.98 19.89
CA GLN A 55 -11.48 8.17 19.03
C GLN A 55 -10.10 8.51 18.47
N ALA A 56 -9.07 8.53 19.32
CA ALA A 56 -7.69 8.73 18.88
C ALA A 56 -7.22 7.61 17.95
N CYS A 57 -7.57 6.36 18.25
CA CYS A 57 -7.28 5.20 17.43
C CYS A 57 -7.83 5.36 16.02
N ASN A 58 -9.08 5.81 15.86
CA ASN A 58 -9.69 6.02 14.54
C ASN A 58 -9.00 7.16 13.76
N LYS A 59 -8.60 8.24 14.46
CA LYS A 59 -7.83 9.34 13.85
C LYS A 59 -6.45 8.86 13.38
N HIS A 60 -5.73 8.14 14.24
CA HIS A 60 -4.38 7.64 13.95
C HIS A 60 -4.36 6.44 13.00
N ALA A 61 -5.42 5.63 12.95
CA ALA A 61 -5.57 4.55 11.96
C ALA A 61 -5.58 5.10 10.52
N SER A 62 -6.08 6.32 10.34
CA SER A 62 -6.03 7.04 9.06
C SER A 62 -4.63 7.61 8.78
N ALA A 63 -3.85 7.89 9.83
CA ALA A 63 -2.48 8.37 9.73
C ALA A 63 -1.46 7.25 9.45
N HIS A 64 -1.73 6.03 9.94
CA HIS A 64 -0.99 4.81 9.67
C HIS A 64 -1.57 4.04 8.48
N HIS A 65 -1.80 4.77 7.38
CA HIS A 65 -1.99 4.15 6.09
C HIS A 65 -0.74 3.28 5.82
N PRO A 66 -0.87 2.03 5.34
CA PRO A 66 0.28 1.15 5.11
C PRO A 66 1.30 1.74 4.11
N PHE A 67 0.93 2.85 3.47
CA PHE A 67 1.69 3.70 2.56
C PHE A 67 1.55 5.16 2.92
N ARG A 68 2.51 5.98 2.52
CA ARG A 68 2.42 7.45 2.52
C ARG A 68 1.33 8.01 1.56
N LEU A 69 0.33 7.22 1.13
CA LEU A 69 -0.80 7.72 0.31
C LEU A 69 -1.66 8.76 1.05
N ASN A 70 -1.63 8.77 2.37
CA ASN A 70 -2.19 9.88 3.15
C ASN A 70 -1.52 11.22 2.76
N THR A 71 -0.21 11.20 2.50
CA THR A 71 0.56 12.40 2.13
C THR A 71 0.71 12.57 0.62
N THR A 72 0.09 11.73 -0.22
CA THR A 72 0.15 11.91 -1.67
C THR A 72 -0.83 12.98 -2.12
N THR A 73 -0.46 13.66 -3.20
CA THR A 73 -1.33 14.65 -3.84
C THR A 73 -2.17 13.95 -4.91
N PRO A 74 -3.27 14.57 -5.36
CA PRO A 74 -4.01 14.10 -6.54
C PRO A 74 -3.15 13.95 -7.80
N ALA A 75 -2.00 14.64 -7.87
CA ALA A 75 -1.07 14.53 -8.99
C ALA A 75 -0.18 13.28 -8.92
N THR A 76 0.23 12.83 -7.72
CA THR A 76 1.18 11.71 -7.57
C THR A 76 0.51 10.37 -7.30
N LEU A 77 -0.69 10.37 -6.71
CA LEU A 77 -1.42 9.14 -6.40
C LEU A 77 -1.70 8.25 -7.63
N PRO A 78 -2.14 8.78 -8.79
CA PRO A 78 -2.36 7.98 -10.00
C PRO A 78 -1.17 7.12 -10.41
N ALA A 79 0.03 7.71 -10.42
CA ALA A 79 1.25 7.01 -10.81
C ALA A 79 1.63 5.90 -9.82
N LEU A 80 1.41 6.12 -8.52
CA LEU A 80 1.71 5.12 -7.49
C LEU A 80 0.75 3.93 -7.55
N LEU A 81 -0.54 4.17 -7.76
CA LEU A 81 -1.52 3.10 -7.92
C LEU A 81 -1.25 2.25 -9.18
N LEU A 82 -0.89 2.91 -10.29
CA LEU A 82 -0.52 2.23 -11.52
C LEU A 82 0.74 1.38 -11.33
N ARG A 83 1.76 1.91 -10.65
CA ARG A 83 2.97 1.15 -10.31
C ARG A 83 2.68 -0.05 -9.42
N ALA A 84 1.90 0.12 -8.35
CA ALA A 84 1.52 -1.00 -7.49
C ALA A 84 0.76 -2.10 -8.26
N TYR A 85 -0.10 -1.71 -9.20
CA TYR A 85 -0.77 -2.64 -10.11
C TYR A 85 0.20 -3.39 -11.02
N LEU A 86 1.15 -2.70 -11.66
CA LEU A 86 2.13 -3.31 -12.55
C LEU A 86 3.09 -4.23 -11.81
N LEU A 87 3.57 -3.84 -10.63
CA LEU A 87 4.41 -4.69 -9.78
C LEU A 87 3.67 -5.97 -9.38
N ARG A 88 2.38 -5.86 -9.00
CA ARG A 88 1.56 -7.05 -8.70
C ARG A 88 1.51 -8.03 -9.88
N LEU A 89 1.27 -7.53 -11.09
CA LEU A 89 1.22 -8.36 -12.29
C LEU A 89 2.57 -9.00 -12.60
N SER A 90 3.64 -8.22 -12.47
CA SER A 90 5.02 -8.72 -12.61
C SER A 90 5.27 -9.85 -11.61
N ASP A 91 5.03 -9.62 -10.31
CA ASP A 91 5.25 -10.62 -9.27
C ASP A 91 4.42 -11.90 -9.51
N GLU A 92 3.14 -11.77 -9.91
CA GLU A 92 2.28 -12.90 -10.24
C GLU A 92 2.82 -13.74 -11.40
N HIS A 93 3.31 -13.09 -12.46
CA HIS A 93 3.94 -13.75 -13.60
C HIS A 93 5.26 -14.43 -13.23
N HIS A 94 6.10 -13.79 -12.41
CA HIS A 94 7.37 -14.39 -11.96
C HIS A 94 7.15 -15.60 -11.05
N LEU A 95 6.09 -15.61 -10.24
CA LEU A 95 5.73 -16.73 -9.38
C LEU A 95 5.12 -17.90 -10.16
N ARG A 96 4.50 -17.64 -11.31
CA ARG A 96 3.84 -18.65 -12.15
C ARG A 96 4.22 -18.49 -13.63
N PRO A 97 5.51 -18.70 -13.97
CA PRO A 97 6.01 -18.41 -15.32
C PRO A 97 5.45 -19.35 -16.40
N PHE A 98 4.85 -20.47 -16.00
CA PHE A 98 4.25 -21.45 -16.90
C PHE A 98 2.73 -21.34 -16.99
N ASP A 99 2.08 -20.55 -16.12
CA ASP A 99 0.65 -20.30 -16.20
C ASP A 99 0.39 -19.24 -17.27
N PRO A 100 -0.71 -19.36 -18.04
CA PRO A 100 -1.11 -18.29 -18.95
C PRO A 100 -1.41 -17.03 -18.12
N PRO A 101 -0.97 -15.84 -18.58
CA PRO A 101 -1.28 -14.59 -17.91
C PRO A 101 -2.79 -14.39 -17.78
N PRO A 102 -3.29 -13.79 -16.69
CA PRO A 102 -4.72 -13.59 -16.51
C PRO A 102 -5.33 -12.82 -17.69
N PRO A 103 -6.57 -13.15 -18.11
CA PRO A 103 -7.23 -12.49 -19.24
C PRO A 103 -7.45 -11.01 -18.94
N ASP A 104 -7.48 -10.19 -20.00
CA ASP A 104 -7.62 -8.73 -19.91
C ASP A 104 -6.47 -8.01 -19.18
N THR A 105 -5.33 -8.66 -18.91
CA THR A 105 -4.16 -7.99 -18.34
C THR A 105 -3.22 -7.44 -19.41
N VAL A 106 -2.34 -6.52 -19.02
CA VAL A 106 -1.25 -6.03 -19.88
C VAL A 106 -0.32 -7.16 -20.35
N LEU A 107 -0.24 -8.27 -19.62
CA LEU A 107 0.60 -9.42 -19.93
C LEU A 107 -0.04 -10.40 -20.92
N SER A 108 -1.37 -10.33 -21.13
CA SER A 108 -2.16 -11.30 -21.91
C SER A 108 -2.13 -11.09 -23.44
N ARG A 109 -1.53 -10.00 -23.94
CA ARG A 109 -1.67 -9.59 -25.36
C ARG A 109 -0.79 -10.38 -26.35
N THR A 110 -0.07 -11.42 -25.94
CA THR A 110 0.69 -12.26 -26.88
C THR A 110 -0.16 -13.16 -27.78
N GLY A 111 -1.51 -13.15 -27.67
CA GLY A 111 -2.38 -14.12 -28.35
C GLY A 111 -3.67 -13.61 -29.00
N GLY A 112 -3.75 -12.36 -29.47
CA GLY A 112 -4.85 -11.92 -30.37
C GLY A 112 -6.28 -11.96 -29.81
N GLY A 113 -6.46 -12.15 -28.50
CA GLY A 113 -7.76 -12.27 -27.82
C GLY A 113 -8.08 -11.08 -26.91
N GLY A 114 -8.77 -10.07 -27.44
CA GLY A 114 -9.97 -9.45 -26.87
C GLY A 114 -10.05 -8.91 -25.44
N GLY A 115 -8.96 -8.71 -24.70
CA GLY A 115 -9.02 -8.11 -23.35
C GLY A 115 -8.46 -6.69 -23.28
N SER A 116 -9.16 -5.77 -22.61
CA SER A 116 -8.63 -4.41 -22.38
C SER A 116 -7.85 -4.37 -21.05
N PRO A 117 -6.52 -4.09 -21.07
CA PRO A 117 -5.70 -3.92 -19.85
C PRO A 117 -6.30 -2.93 -18.85
N LEU A 118 -7.04 -1.95 -19.37
CA LEU A 118 -7.78 -0.97 -18.59
C LEU A 118 -8.85 -1.62 -17.70
N ARG A 119 -9.53 -2.66 -18.17
CA ARG A 119 -10.57 -3.35 -17.41
C ARG A 119 -10.00 -4.08 -16.20
N ASP A 120 -8.82 -4.69 -16.32
CA ASP A 120 -8.16 -5.28 -15.15
C ASP A 120 -7.69 -4.21 -14.15
N TYR A 121 -7.16 -3.09 -14.65
CA TYR A 121 -6.81 -1.97 -13.80
C TYR A 121 -8.04 -1.35 -13.09
N GLN A 122 -9.18 -1.26 -13.75
CA GLN A 122 -10.44 -0.82 -13.14
C GLN A 122 -10.87 -1.75 -12.01
N ARG A 123 -10.78 -3.08 -12.20
CA ARG A 123 -11.04 -4.05 -11.12
C ARG A 123 -10.09 -3.86 -9.93
N PHE A 124 -8.84 -3.48 -10.18
CA PHE A 124 -7.90 -3.14 -9.11
C PHE A 124 -8.32 -1.87 -8.34
N LEU A 125 -8.76 -0.82 -9.05
CA LEU A 125 -9.28 0.40 -8.43
C LEU A 125 -10.56 0.14 -7.61
N ASP A 126 -11.46 -0.73 -8.11
CA ASP A 126 -12.70 -1.11 -7.38
C ASP A 126 -12.38 -1.75 -6.02
N ARG A 127 -11.35 -2.60 -5.95
CA ARG A 127 -10.89 -3.19 -4.69
C ARG A 127 -10.28 -2.15 -3.76
N ALA A 128 -9.54 -1.18 -4.31
CA ALA A 128 -8.97 -0.09 -3.52
C ALA A 128 -10.09 0.79 -2.92
N GLU A 129 -11.13 1.08 -3.71
CA GLU A 129 -12.33 1.83 -3.28
C GLU A 129 -13.13 1.09 -2.22
N ALA A 130 -13.32 -0.22 -2.37
CA ALA A 130 -13.97 -1.05 -1.34
C ALA A 130 -13.20 -1.06 0.00
N ALA A 131 -11.91 -0.71 -0.02
CA ALA A 131 -11.06 -0.63 1.15
C ALA A 131 -10.86 0.82 1.68
N VAL A 132 -11.64 1.81 1.21
CA VAL A 132 -11.65 3.17 1.77
C VAL A 132 -12.18 3.16 3.22
N PRO A 133 -11.57 3.92 4.16
CA PRO A 133 -10.40 4.81 4.03
C PRO A 133 -9.08 4.13 4.41
N ARG A 134 -9.05 2.79 4.50
CA ARG A 134 -7.88 2.03 4.94
C ARG A 134 -6.75 2.06 3.89
N VAL A 135 -7.12 2.10 2.61
CA VAL A 135 -6.22 1.91 1.46
C VAL A 135 -6.18 3.12 0.51
N LEU A 136 -7.17 4.00 0.58
CA LEU A 136 -7.21 5.23 -0.20
C LEU A 136 -7.43 6.43 0.74
N PRO A 137 -6.87 7.59 0.39
CA PRO A 137 -7.00 8.78 1.22
C PRO A 137 -8.44 9.28 1.27
N ALA A 138 -8.78 10.02 2.32
CA ALA A 138 -10.13 10.53 2.55
C ALA A 138 -10.63 11.51 1.46
N TRP A 139 -9.72 12.12 0.70
CA TRP A 139 -10.05 13.00 -0.43
C TRP A 139 -10.34 12.24 -1.73
N TRP A 140 -10.24 10.90 -1.73
CA TRP A 140 -10.53 10.08 -2.91
C TRP A 140 -11.92 10.38 -3.48
N SER A 141 -12.01 10.47 -4.81
CA SER A 141 -13.23 10.82 -5.53
C SER A 141 -13.23 10.21 -6.93
N GLY A 142 -14.39 10.23 -7.60
CA GLY A 142 -14.48 9.81 -9.00
C GLY A 142 -13.53 10.57 -9.93
N ARG A 143 -13.17 11.82 -9.59
CA ARG A 143 -12.16 12.59 -10.33
C ARG A 143 -10.76 12.02 -10.15
N ALA A 144 -10.39 11.61 -8.93
CA ALA A 144 -9.10 10.96 -8.69
C ALA A 144 -9.01 9.61 -9.42
N ARG A 145 -10.11 8.86 -9.47
CA ARG A 145 -10.22 7.64 -10.27
C ARG A 145 -10.02 7.91 -11.76
N ALA A 146 -10.70 8.91 -12.33
CA ALA A 146 -10.54 9.28 -13.73
C ALA A 146 -9.09 9.63 -14.09
N LEU A 147 -8.38 10.36 -13.23
CA LEU A 147 -6.94 10.64 -13.40
C LEU A 147 -6.09 9.36 -13.39
N CYS A 148 -6.43 8.36 -12.59
CA CYS A 148 -5.76 7.05 -12.60
C CYS A 148 -5.93 6.35 -13.95
N GLU A 149 -7.15 6.35 -14.49
CA GLU A 149 -7.44 5.75 -15.79
C GLU A 149 -6.76 6.51 -16.95
N ASP A 150 -6.74 7.85 -16.90
CA ASP A 150 -6.05 8.68 -17.89
C ASP A 150 -4.54 8.43 -17.88
N VAL A 151 -3.93 8.35 -16.69
CA VAL A 151 -2.51 8.01 -16.55
C VAL A 151 -2.22 6.59 -17.05
N ALA A 152 -3.15 5.64 -16.86
CA ALA A 152 -3.00 4.30 -17.41
C ALA A 152 -3.09 4.26 -18.94
N ARG A 153 -3.97 5.05 -19.56
CA ARG A 153 -4.12 5.13 -21.02
C ARG A 153 -2.98 5.91 -21.69
N TYR A 154 -2.70 7.10 -21.20
CA TYR A 154 -1.88 8.11 -21.88
C TYR A 154 -0.52 8.35 -21.22
N GLY A 155 -0.29 7.80 -20.03
CA GLY A 155 0.90 8.07 -19.22
C GLY A 155 0.75 9.30 -18.32
N ALA A 156 1.67 9.46 -17.36
CA ALA A 156 1.72 10.63 -16.49
C ALA A 156 2.50 11.78 -17.16
N PRO A 157 2.08 13.05 -17.00
CA PRO A 157 2.81 14.19 -17.53
C PRO A 157 4.17 14.34 -16.81
N ALA A 158 5.17 14.83 -17.55
CA ALA A 158 6.56 14.90 -17.13
C ALA A 158 6.82 15.90 -15.98
N ASP A 159 5.83 16.67 -15.54
CA ASP A 159 5.93 17.71 -14.51
C ASP A 159 5.49 17.25 -13.11
N ALA A 160 5.00 16.01 -12.95
CA ALA A 160 4.65 15.43 -11.65
C ALA A 160 5.86 15.09 -10.75
N HIS A 161 7.02 15.70 -11.00
CA HIS A 161 8.26 15.53 -10.26
C HIS A 161 8.29 16.35 -8.98
N THR A 162 7.83 15.74 -7.89
CA THR A 162 8.38 16.01 -6.56
C THR A 162 9.29 14.85 -6.14
N GLY A 163 10.47 14.81 -6.76
CA GLY A 163 11.72 14.55 -6.03
C GLY A 163 12.02 13.17 -5.43
N ARG A 164 11.29 12.07 -5.71
CA ARG A 164 11.80 10.74 -5.29
C ARG A 164 11.46 9.50 -6.11
N ILE A 165 10.67 9.57 -7.19
CA ILE A 165 10.42 8.37 -8.01
C ILE A 165 10.24 8.81 -9.47
N GLY A 166 11.33 8.74 -10.25
CA GLY A 166 11.45 9.29 -11.60
C GLY A 166 10.33 8.85 -12.53
N ALA A 167 9.69 9.80 -13.19
CA ALA A 167 8.64 9.56 -14.15
C ALA A 167 9.26 9.25 -15.53
N VAL A 168 9.49 7.97 -15.83
CA VAL A 168 9.82 7.55 -17.20
C VAL A 168 9.20 6.17 -17.44
N ALA A 169 8.52 6.01 -18.59
CA ALA A 169 8.14 4.76 -19.26
C ALA A 169 6.75 4.11 -19.05
N VAL A 170 5.75 4.74 -18.39
CA VAL A 170 4.38 4.14 -18.36
C VAL A 170 3.49 4.55 -19.55
N ALA A 171 3.84 5.64 -20.26
CA ALA A 171 3.17 6.03 -21.50
C ALA A 171 3.40 4.96 -22.58
N GLY A 172 2.33 4.32 -23.05
CA GLY A 172 2.40 3.26 -24.08
C GLY A 172 2.36 1.82 -23.56
N VAL A 173 2.16 1.61 -22.26
CA VAL A 173 1.97 0.26 -21.69
C VAL A 173 0.62 -0.34 -22.10
N PHE A 174 -0.46 0.44 -22.03
CA PHE A 174 -1.82 -0.05 -22.31
C PHE A 174 -2.16 -0.03 -23.80
N GLU A 175 -1.66 0.96 -24.55
CA GLU A 175 -1.89 1.09 -25.99
C GLU A 175 -0.77 0.46 -26.84
N GLY A 176 0.49 0.49 -26.39
CA GLY A 176 1.67 0.09 -27.18
C GLY A 176 2.15 -1.35 -26.98
N GLY A 177 1.49 -2.17 -26.15
CA GLY A 177 1.73 -3.62 -26.07
C GLY A 177 3.11 -4.04 -25.54
N ARG A 178 3.82 -3.16 -24.82
CA ARG A 178 5.08 -3.52 -24.15
C ARG A 178 4.80 -4.22 -22.82
N VAL A 179 5.48 -5.35 -22.59
CA VAL A 179 5.51 -6.05 -21.30
C VAL A 179 6.27 -5.18 -20.31
N VAL A 180 5.61 -4.73 -19.24
CA VAL A 180 6.27 -3.99 -18.16
C VAL A 180 7.05 -4.98 -17.31
N ILE A 181 8.38 -4.88 -17.35
CA ILE A 181 9.26 -5.58 -16.42
C ILE A 181 9.62 -4.67 -15.23
N GLU A 182 10.11 -5.26 -14.13
CA GLU A 182 10.55 -4.52 -12.92
C GLU A 182 11.48 -3.34 -13.24
N LYS A 183 12.31 -3.48 -14.29
CA LYS A 183 13.21 -2.43 -14.79
C LYS A 183 12.49 -1.24 -15.45
N ASP A 184 11.29 -1.44 -16.00
CA ASP A 184 10.51 -0.38 -16.67
C ASP A 184 9.78 0.54 -15.68
N CYS A 185 9.78 0.20 -14.38
CA CYS A 185 9.16 1.01 -13.35
C CYS A 185 9.97 2.28 -13.03
N GLY A 186 11.27 2.28 -13.36
CA GLY A 186 12.22 3.34 -13.03
C GLY A 186 12.41 3.54 -11.53
N ILE A 187 12.16 2.50 -10.72
CA ILE A 187 12.27 2.55 -9.26
C ILE A 187 13.48 1.73 -8.84
N GLU A 188 14.58 2.41 -8.52
CA GLU A 188 15.80 1.78 -8.00
C GLU A 188 15.78 1.66 -6.46
N ASP A 189 14.84 2.35 -5.82
CA ASP A 189 14.69 2.35 -4.36
C ASP A 189 13.92 1.10 -3.90
N GLU A 190 14.65 0.14 -3.34
CA GLU A 190 14.12 -1.11 -2.77
C GLU A 190 13.07 -0.89 -1.66
N GLU A 191 13.19 0.21 -0.90
CA GLU A 191 12.20 0.53 0.13
C GLU A 191 10.88 0.96 -0.52
N VAL A 192 10.95 1.77 -1.58
CA VAL A 192 9.78 2.17 -2.38
C VAL A 192 9.15 0.97 -3.10
N LEU A 193 9.95 0.07 -3.65
CA LEU A 193 9.46 -1.17 -4.29
C LEU A 193 8.74 -2.06 -3.27
N ARG A 194 9.36 -2.31 -2.12
CA ARG A 194 8.76 -3.07 -1.01
C ARG A 194 7.45 -2.44 -0.56
N GLU A 195 7.41 -1.11 -0.52
CA GLU A 195 6.21 -0.38 -0.24
C GLU A 195 5.12 -0.65 -1.30
N LEU A 196 5.37 -0.37 -2.57
CA LEU A 196 4.38 -0.59 -3.64
C LEU A 196 3.84 -2.02 -3.72
N ARG A 197 4.66 -3.04 -3.46
CA ARG A 197 4.23 -4.44 -3.35
C ARG A 197 3.24 -4.64 -2.21
N ALA A 198 3.56 -4.11 -1.02
CA ALA A 198 2.65 -4.19 0.11
C ALA A 198 1.34 -3.40 -0.12
N LEU A 199 1.34 -2.36 -0.97
CA LEU A 199 0.12 -1.66 -1.40
C LEU A 199 -0.74 -2.57 -2.27
N GLY A 200 -0.13 -3.26 -3.25
CA GLY A 200 -0.81 -4.25 -4.07
C GLY A 200 -1.48 -5.34 -3.22
N VAL A 201 -0.77 -5.85 -2.21
CA VAL A 201 -1.31 -6.84 -1.24
C VAL A 201 -2.45 -6.26 -0.40
N ALA A 202 -2.34 -5.02 0.07
CA ALA A 202 -3.39 -4.38 0.86
C ALA A 202 -4.69 -4.16 0.07
N ILE A 203 -4.58 -3.90 -1.24
CA ILE A 203 -5.70 -3.73 -2.18
C ILE A 203 -6.31 -5.08 -2.55
N CYS A 204 -5.48 -6.06 -2.91
CA CYS A 204 -5.96 -7.32 -3.48
C CYS A 204 -6.21 -8.43 -2.45
N GLY A 205 -5.78 -8.25 -1.20
CA GLY A 205 -5.76 -9.30 -0.18
C GLY A 205 -4.53 -10.21 -0.31
N THR A 206 -4.27 -11.02 0.72
CA THR A 206 -3.13 -11.97 0.79
C THR A 206 -3.19 -13.12 -0.22
N ASP A 207 -4.24 -13.19 -1.05
CA ASP A 207 -4.41 -14.23 -2.06
C ASP A 207 -3.48 -14.08 -3.27
N VAL A 208 -2.50 -13.18 -3.21
CA VAL A 208 -1.38 -13.11 -4.18
C VAL A 208 -0.22 -14.04 -3.79
N VAL A 209 -0.19 -14.62 -2.57
CA VAL A 209 0.90 -15.54 -2.16
C VAL A 209 0.41 -16.86 -1.55
N ARG A 210 -0.90 -17.06 -1.36
CA ARG A 210 -1.42 -18.36 -0.92
C ARG A 210 -2.57 -18.82 -1.80
N GLY A 211 -2.23 -19.75 -2.69
CA GLY A 211 -3.09 -20.83 -3.15
C GLY A 211 -4.48 -20.46 -3.62
N VAL A 212 -4.67 -20.46 -4.94
CA VAL A 212 -5.96 -20.79 -5.53
C VAL A 212 -6.43 -22.11 -4.90
N GLY A 213 -7.44 -21.98 -4.03
CA GLY A 213 -7.97 -23.06 -3.22
C GLY A 213 -9.32 -22.70 -2.61
N LYS A 214 -10.14 -21.96 -3.35
CA LYS A 214 -11.59 -21.95 -3.14
C LYS A 214 -12.25 -22.30 -4.47
N LYS A 215 -12.37 -23.60 -4.71
CA LYS A 215 -13.38 -24.15 -5.60
C LYS A 215 -14.74 -23.71 -5.06
N ASP A 216 -15.51 -23.07 -5.93
CA ASP A 216 -16.96 -23.15 -6.09
C ASP A 216 -17.81 -23.04 -4.80
N CYS A 217 -18.44 -21.88 -4.61
CA CYS A 217 -19.74 -21.81 -3.94
C CYS A 217 -20.83 -21.92 -5.02
N SER A 218 -21.38 -23.11 -5.17
CA SER A 218 -22.80 -23.36 -5.46
C SER A 218 -23.23 -24.54 -4.59
#